data_AF-G2P7B2-F1
#
_entry.id   AF-G2P7B2-F1
#
_cell.length_a   1.000
_cell.length_b   1.000
_cell.length_c   1.000
_cell.angle_alpha   90.00
_cell.angle_beta   90.00
_cell.angle_gamma   90.00
#
_symmetry.space_group_name_H-M   'P 1'
#
loop_
_entity.id
_entity.type
_entity.pdbx_description
1 polymer ?
#
loop_
_entity_poly.entity_id
_entity_poly.type
_entity_poly.pdbx_seq_one_letter_code
_entity_poly.pdbx_strand_id
1 'polypeptide(L)'
;MSGVVIDQWTGRTASLLQAAFRMTNEGFAEYLGVAVRTVAAWNVGPHIKPRSEMQRLLDTAYEKADETTRSRFARNFAPVEQPAPAMSKEADRIVSAMAGEMTMLQARVDVLQQQVARLSRAVS
;
A
#
# COMPACT_ATOMS: atom_id res chain seq x y z
N MET A 1 14.20 -7.57 23.55
CA MET A 1 13.44 -8.54 22.76
C MET A 1 12.08 -7.95 22.45
N SER A 2 11.97 -7.27 21.31
CA SER A 2 10.68 -6.78 20.81
C SER A 2 10.15 -7.82 19.83
N GLY A 3 9.47 -8.84 20.33
CA GLY A 3 8.88 -9.89 19.50
C GLY A 3 7.53 -9.43 18.96
N VAL A 4 7.42 -9.24 17.66
CA VAL A 4 6.12 -9.09 17.00
C VAL A 4 5.50 -10.46 16.80
N VAL A 5 4.23 -10.60 17.19
CA VAL A 5 3.40 -11.77 16.88
C VAL A 5 2.64 -11.51 15.58
N ILE A 6 2.70 -12.45 14.65
CA ILE A 6 2.04 -12.38 13.34
C ILE A 6 1.06 -13.54 13.27
N ASP A 7 -0.24 -13.27 13.36
CA ASP A 7 -1.26 -14.32 13.24
C ASP A 7 -1.42 -14.83 11.80
N GLN A 8 -1.15 -13.95 10.82
CA GLN A 8 -1.23 -14.29 9.40
C GLN A 8 -0.31 -13.39 8.58
N TRP A 9 0.51 -14.01 7.73
CA TRP A 9 1.29 -13.30 6.74
C TRP A 9 0.39 -12.74 5.64
N THR A 10 0.72 -11.52 5.21
CA THR A 10 0.18 -10.87 4.02
C THR A 10 1.35 -10.44 3.13
N GLY A 11 1.06 -10.00 1.91
CA GLY A 11 2.08 -9.44 1.02
C GLY A 11 2.87 -8.32 1.72
N ARG A 12 2.17 -7.43 2.45
CA ARG A 12 2.80 -6.37 3.24
C ARG A 12 3.78 -6.91 4.26
N THR A 13 3.38 -7.89 5.08
CA THR A 13 4.27 -8.40 6.14
C THR A 13 5.43 -9.21 5.56
N ALA A 14 5.20 -9.95 4.46
CA ALA A 14 6.25 -10.66 3.75
C ALA A 14 7.29 -9.71 3.14
N SER A 15 6.85 -8.61 2.53
CA SER A 15 7.72 -7.54 2.02
C SER A 15 8.51 -6.85 3.14
N LEU A 16 7.89 -6.62 4.30
CA LEU A 16 8.58 -6.09 5.47
C LEU A 16 9.67 -7.04 5.99
N LEU A 17 9.40 -8.35 5.99
CA LEU A 17 10.39 -9.36 6.35
C LEU A 17 11.56 -9.35 5.37
N GLN A 18 11.28 -9.35 4.06
CA GLN A 18 12.32 -9.21 3.02
C GLN A 18 13.19 -7.97 3.25
N ALA A 19 12.56 -6.81 3.49
CA ALA A 19 13.27 -5.56 3.74
C ALA A 19 14.12 -5.61 5.03
N ALA A 20 13.66 -6.33 6.05
CA ALA A 20 14.42 -6.53 7.28
C ALA A 20 15.70 -7.35 7.05
N PHE A 21 15.60 -8.40 6.22
CA PHE A 21 16.73 -9.21 5.74
C PHE A 21 17.66 -8.46 4.79
N ARG A 22 17.21 -7.33 4.21
CA ARG A 22 17.92 -6.55 3.18
C ARG A 22 18.27 -7.36 1.92
N MET A 23 17.42 -8.31 1.57
CA MET A 23 17.59 -9.16 0.38
C MET A 23 16.82 -8.60 -0.81
N THR A 24 17.34 -8.82 -2.02
CA THR A 24 16.57 -8.61 -3.25
C THR A 24 15.47 -9.65 -3.38
N ASN A 25 14.60 -9.51 -4.37
CA ASN A 25 13.53 -10.50 -4.60
C ASN A 25 14.12 -11.88 -4.91
N GLU A 26 15.21 -11.92 -5.67
CA GLU A 26 15.93 -13.13 -6.05
C GLU A 26 16.56 -13.80 -4.82
N GLY A 27 17.32 -13.04 -4.03
CA GLY A 27 17.98 -13.59 -2.83
C GLY A 27 16.98 -14.07 -1.78
N PHE A 28 15.85 -13.36 -1.62
CA PHE A 28 14.81 -13.79 -0.69
C PHE A 28 14.03 -15.00 -1.21
N ALA A 29 13.79 -15.08 -2.51
CA ALA A 29 13.16 -16.24 -3.13
C ALA A 29 14.04 -17.50 -3.01
N GLU A 30 15.35 -17.36 -3.24
CA GLU A 30 16.33 -18.42 -3.04
C GLU A 30 16.36 -18.88 -1.57
N TYR A 31 16.39 -17.93 -0.63
CA TYR A 31 16.36 -18.22 0.81
C TYR A 31 15.12 -19.00 1.25
N LEU A 32 13.95 -18.68 0.68
CA LEU A 32 12.69 -19.36 0.98
C LEU A 32 12.48 -20.64 0.15
N GLY A 33 13.27 -20.87 -0.90
CA GLY A 33 13.08 -21.97 -1.86
C GLY A 33 11.83 -21.80 -2.75
N VAL A 34 11.48 -20.56 -3.11
CA VAL A 34 10.28 -20.23 -3.89
C VAL A 34 10.64 -19.52 -5.20
N ALA A 35 9.67 -19.40 -6.11
CA ALA A 35 9.89 -18.64 -7.34
C ALA A 35 9.94 -17.12 -7.08
N VAL A 36 10.84 -16.40 -7.75
CA VAL A 36 10.98 -14.92 -7.65
C VAL A 36 9.67 -14.19 -7.90
N ARG A 37 8.85 -14.67 -8.84
CA ARG A 37 7.51 -14.13 -9.13
C ARG A 37 6.59 -14.09 -7.91
N THR A 38 6.76 -15.02 -6.97
CA THR A 38 5.96 -15.10 -5.75
C THR A 38 6.31 -13.94 -4.81
N VAL A 39 7.60 -13.67 -4.65
CA VAL A 39 8.08 -12.53 -3.85
C VAL A 39 7.68 -11.20 -4.50
N ALA A 40 7.82 -11.10 -5.83
CA ALA A 40 7.34 -9.93 -6.57
C ALA A 40 5.83 -9.70 -6.40
N ALA A 41 5.02 -10.76 -6.40
CA ALA A 41 3.57 -10.67 -6.18
C ALA A 41 3.23 -10.11 -4.80
N TRP A 42 3.98 -10.46 -3.75
CA TRP A 42 3.80 -9.89 -2.40
C TRP A 42 4.12 -8.40 -2.34
N ASN A 43 5.18 -7.97 -3.03
CA ASN A 43 5.58 -6.57 -3.11
C ASN A 43 4.55 -5.69 -3.85
N VAL A 44 3.89 -6.22 -4.88
CA VAL A 44 2.84 -5.49 -5.62
C VAL A 44 1.48 -5.59 -4.92
N GLY A 45 1.22 -6.71 -4.22
CA GLY A 45 -0.07 -7.00 -3.59
C GLY A 45 0.00 -7.06 -2.07
N PRO A 46 -0.03 -5.92 -1.35
CA PRO A 46 0.14 -5.88 0.10
C PRO A 46 -0.95 -6.64 0.88
N HIS A 47 -2.14 -6.81 0.28
CA HIS A 47 -3.27 -7.53 0.87
C HIS A 47 -3.35 -9.00 0.45
N ILE A 48 -2.46 -9.47 -0.44
CA ILE A 48 -2.43 -10.88 -0.85
C ILE A 48 -2.14 -11.73 0.38
N LYS A 49 -2.91 -12.79 0.56
CA LYS A 49 -2.66 -13.79 1.60
C LYS A 49 -1.88 -14.95 0.98
N PRO A 50 -0.60 -15.16 1.34
CA PRO A 50 0.13 -16.35 0.92
C PRO A 50 -0.60 -17.63 1.34
N ARG A 51 -0.53 -18.67 0.51
CA ARG A 51 -1.08 -19.99 0.82
C ARG A 51 -0.42 -20.58 2.07
N SER A 52 -1.06 -21.56 2.70
CA SER A 52 -0.62 -22.13 3.98
C SER A 52 0.83 -22.66 3.98
N GLU A 53 1.32 -23.17 2.84
CA GLU A 53 2.72 -23.56 2.69
C GLU A 53 3.68 -22.38 2.79
N MET A 54 3.35 -21.27 2.13
CA MET A 54 4.14 -20.04 2.16
C MET A 54 4.08 -19.36 3.53
N GLN A 55 2.94 -19.45 4.23
CA GLN A 55 2.81 -18.97 5.62
C GLN A 55 3.88 -19.64 6.50
N ARG A 56 3.95 -20.98 6.47
CA ARG A 56 4.93 -21.75 7.25
C ARG A 56 6.39 -21.43 6.88
N LEU A 57 6.66 -21.21 5.60
CA LEU A 57 8.01 -20.80 5.15
C LEU A 57 8.39 -19.44 5.72
N LEU A 58 7.47 -18.47 5.72
CA LEU A 58 7.69 -17.14 6.28
C LEU A 58 7.82 -17.18 7.81
N ASP A 59 7.04 -18.01 8.50
CA ASP A 59 7.20 -18.26 9.94
C ASP A 59 8.61 -18.79 10.24
N THR A 60 9.03 -19.83 9.52
CA THR A 60 10.37 -20.42 9.69
C THR A 60 11.47 -19.41 9.40
N ALA A 61 11.31 -18.58 8.38
CA ALA A 61 12.26 -17.52 8.03
C ALA A 61 12.36 -16.48 9.16
N TYR A 62 11.24 -16.06 9.74
CA TYR A 62 11.22 -15.12 10.86
C TYR A 62 11.80 -15.73 12.15
N GLU A 63 11.52 -17.01 12.41
CA GLU A 63 12.13 -17.77 13.51
C GLU A 63 13.64 -17.94 13.33
N LYS A 64 14.15 -18.05 12.11
CA LYS A 64 15.60 -18.14 11.84
C LYS A 64 16.30 -16.78 11.76
N ALA A 65 15.55 -15.69 11.69
CA ALA A 65 16.10 -14.35 11.64
C ALA A 65 16.92 -14.02 12.89
N ASP A 66 18.06 -13.36 12.72
CA ASP A 66 18.86 -12.85 13.83
C ASP A 66 18.15 -11.71 14.56
N GLU A 67 18.61 -11.39 15.77
CA GLU A 67 17.98 -10.35 16.59
C GLU A 67 17.97 -8.98 15.89
N THR A 68 19.00 -8.69 15.08
CA THR A 68 19.08 -7.46 14.28
C THR A 68 17.96 -7.39 13.24
N THR A 69 17.73 -8.49 12.51
CA THR A 69 16.66 -8.58 11.51
C THR A 69 15.29 -8.52 12.17
N ARG A 70 15.07 -9.24 13.27
CA ARG A 70 13.80 -9.16 14.02
C ARG A 70 13.53 -7.76 14.56
N SER A 71 14.56 -7.06 15.06
CA SER A 71 14.43 -5.68 15.54
C SER A 71 14.04 -4.71 14.42
N ARG A 72 14.65 -4.86 13.23
CA ARG A 72 14.28 -4.06 12.05
C ARG A 72 12.85 -4.35 11.61
N PHE A 73 12.48 -5.63 11.57
CA PHE A 73 11.14 -6.07 11.26
C PHE A 73 10.13 -5.44 12.22
N ALA A 74 10.35 -5.57 13.54
CA ALA A 74 9.48 -5.02 14.56
C ALA A 74 9.27 -3.50 14.43
N ARG A 75 10.35 -2.76 14.16
CA ARG A 75 10.29 -1.30 13.95
C ARG A 75 9.45 -0.90 12.74
N ASN A 76 9.46 -1.70 11.68
CA ASN A 76 8.68 -1.44 10.47
C ASN A 76 7.27 -2.07 10.51
N PHE A 77 7.05 -3.03 11.41
CA PHE A 77 5.78 -3.72 11.58
C PHE A 77 4.80 -2.90 12.41
N ALA A 78 5.29 -2.23 13.47
CA ALA A 78 4.51 -1.23 14.18
C ALA A 78 3.89 -0.27 13.15
N PRO A 79 2.60 0.09 13.29
CA PRO A 79 2.11 1.29 12.62
C PRO A 79 3.13 2.37 12.94
N VAL A 80 3.69 3.02 11.91
CA VAL A 80 4.50 4.22 12.10
C VAL A 80 3.75 5.02 13.17
N GLU A 81 4.35 5.15 14.36
CA GLU A 81 3.85 6.09 15.34
C GLU A 81 4.03 7.43 14.64
N GLN A 82 2.96 7.86 13.98
CA GLN A 82 2.97 9.03 13.14
C GLN A 82 3.40 10.17 14.05
N PRO A 83 4.49 10.89 13.76
CA PRO A 83 4.59 12.22 14.30
C PRO A 83 3.31 12.94 13.87
N ALA A 84 2.66 13.59 14.83
CA ALA A 84 1.36 14.25 14.77
C ALA A 84 0.98 14.94 13.43
N PRO A 85 -0.33 15.17 13.15
CA PRO A 85 -0.97 15.20 11.83
C PRO A 85 -0.77 16.50 11.02
N ALA A 86 0.47 16.97 10.87
CA ALA A 86 0.75 18.17 10.08
C ALA A 86 0.67 17.90 8.56
N MET A 87 1.09 16.72 8.10
CA MET A 87 1.16 16.39 6.66
C MET A 87 -0.18 15.91 6.07
N SER A 88 -1.02 15.23 6.87
CA SER A 88 -2.36 14.78 6.42
C SER A 88 -3.31 15.96 6.20
N LYS A 89 -3.30 16.96 7.08
CA LYS A 89 -4.14 18.17 6.94
C LYS A 89 -3.82 19.01 5.72
N GLU A 90 -2.59 18.95 5.21
CA GLU A 90 -2.20 19.68 3.99
C GLU A 90 -2.63 18.91 2.73
N ALA A 91 -2.43 17.59 2.71
CA ALA A 91 -2.94 16.73 1.64
C ALA A 91 -4.47 16.80 1.53
N ASP A 92 -5.18 16.74 2.67
CA ASP A 92 -6.64 16.85 2.73
C ASP A 92 -7.12 18.24 2.26
N ARG A 93 -6.37 19.30 2.57
CA ARG A 93 -6.66 20.66 2.08
C ARG A 93 -6.47 20.79 0.57
N ILE A 94 -5.39 20.24 0.02
CA ILE A 94 -5.12 20.26 -1.42
C ILE A 94 -6.21 19.48 -2.17
N VAL A 95 -6.58 18.28 -1.68
CA VAL A 95 -7.64 17.47 -2.28
C VAL A 95 -9.00 18.16 -2.20
N SER A 96 -9.33 18.79 -1.06
CA SER A 96 -10.58 19.53 -0.89
C SER A 96 -10.65 20.78 -1.79
N ALA A 97 -9.52 21.47 -2.00
CA ALA A 97 -9.44 22.62 -2.91
C ALA A 97 -9.66 22.19 -4.37
N MET A 98 -9.01 21.12 -4.81
CA MET A 98 -9.19 20.58 -6.17
C MET A 98 -10.63 20.08 -6.42
N ALA A 99 -11.28 19.47 -5.41
CA ALA A 99 -12.67 19.05 -5.52
C ALA A 99 -13.65 20.24 -5.67
N GLY A 100 -13.36 21.36 -4.99
CA GLY A 100 -14.13 22.60 -5.14
C GLY A 100 -14.02 23.20 -6.54
N GLU A 101 -12.80 23.25 -7.08
CA GLU A 101 -12.54 23.75 -8.44
C GLU A 101 -13.22 22.88 -9.51
N MET A 102 -13.17 21.56 -9.36
CA MET A 102 -13.81 20.61 -10.27
C MET A 102 -15.34 20.74 -10.25
N THR A 103 -15.93 20.97 -9.08
CA THR A 103 -17.37 21.22 -8.93
C THR A 103 -17.80 22.49 -9.67
N MET A 104 -16.99 23.55 -9.59
CA MET A 104 -17.26 24.82 -10.27
C MET A 104 -17.12 24.71 -11.80
N LEU A 105 -16.13 23.94 -12.28
CA LEU A 105 -15.97 23.65 -13.70
C LEU A 105 -17.14 22.83 -14.25
N GLN A 106 -17.62 21.83 -13.48
CA GLN A 106 -18.77 21.04 -13.88
C GLN A 106 -20.04 21.89 -13.99
N ALA A 107 -20.30 22.76 -13.01
CA ALA A 107 -21.44 23.68 -13.06
C ALA A 107 -21.38 24.62 -14.29
N ARG A 108 -20.18 25.05 -14.69
CA ARG A 108 -19.98 25.88 -15.89
C ARG A 108 -20.26 25.09 -17.17
N VAL A 109 -19.86 23.82 -17.22
CA VAL A 109 -20.16 22.91 -18.34
C VAL A 109 -21.66 22.69 -18.46
N ASP A 110 -22.37 22.47 -17.35
CA ASP A 110 -23.81 22.27 -17.35
C ASP A 110 -24.57 23.50 -17.87
N VAL A 111 -24.14 24.71 -17.49
CA VAL A 111 -24.72 25.97 -18.00
C VAL A 111 -24.51 26.11 -19.50
N LEU A 112 -23.32 25.79 -20.01
CA LEU A 112 -23.03 25.84 -21.45
C LEU A 112 -23.88 24.82 -22.22
N GLN A 113 -24.04 23.61 -21.68
CA GLN A 113 -24.91 22.59 -22.28
C GLN A 113 -26.37 23.03 -22.31
N GLN A 114 -26.87 23.67 -21.24
CA GLN A 114 -28.23 24.21 -21.21
C GLN A 114 -28.42 25.36 -22.22
N GLN A 115 -27.42 26.21 -22.42
CA GLN A 115 -27.48 27.28 -23.43
C GLN A 115 -27.54 26.68 -24.84
N VAL A 116 -26.69 25.70 -25.14
CA VAL A 116 -26.70 24.99 -26.42
C VAL A 116 -28.06 24.31 -26.66
N ALA A 117 -28.62 23.64 -25.64
CA ALA A 117 -29.93 22.98 -25.73
C ALA A 117 -31.11 23.95 -25.91
N ARG A 118 -31.03 25.16 -25.35
CA ARG A 118 -32.06 26.21 -25.55
C ARG A 118 -31.99 26.79 -26.95
N LEU A 119 -30.79 27.04 -27.47
CA LEU A 119 -30.59 27.58 -28.82
C LEU A 119 -31.04 26.59 -29.89
N SER A 120 -30.75 25.28 -29.73
CA SER A 120 -31.22 24.26 -30.68
C SER A 120 -32.74 24.16 -30.73
N ARG A 121 -33.43 24.38 -29.61
CA ARG A 121 -34.90 24.37 -29.52
C ARG A 121 -35.56 25.64 -30.06
N ALA A 122 -34.87 26.78 -30.04
CA ALA A 122 -35.39 28.05 -30.57
C ALA A 122 -35.27 28.16 -32.10
N VAL A 123 -34.42 27.33 -32.72
CA VAL A 123 -34.19 27.28 -34.17
C VAL A 123 -34.97 26.13 -34.85
N SER A 124 -35.64 25.28 -34.06
CA SER A 124 -36.59 24.26 -34.53
C SER A 124 -38.02 24.78 -34.51
#